data_AF-A0A167VDU3-F1
#
_entry.id   AF-A0A167VDU3-F1
#
_cell.length_a   1.000
_cell.length_b   1.000
_cell.length_c   1.000
_cell.angle_alpha   90.00
_cell.angle_beta   90.00
_cell.angle_gamma   90.00
#
_symmetry.space_group_name_H-M   'P 1'
#
loop_
_entity.id
_entity.type
_entity.pdbx_description
1 polymer ?
#
loop_
_entity_poly.entity_id
_entity_poly.type
_entity_poly.pdbx_seq_one_letter_code
_entity_poly.pdbx_strand_id
1 'polypeptide(L)' 'FLKPVARADVPDYYEVIQTPMDLATMGRKVKQKTYKSKREFRDDLDLIWSNCWTYNA' A
#
# COMPACT_ATOMS: atom_id res chain seq x y z
N PHE A 1 7.20 2.95 3.19
CA PHE A 1 6.66 2.55 1.86
C PHE A 1 7.21 1.24 1.31
N LEU A 2 8.47 0.86 1.58
CA LEU A 2 9.03 -0.37 1.00
C LEU A 2 8.40 -1.66 1.55
N LYS A 3 8.09 -1.70 2.86
CA LYS A 3 7.46 -2.83 3.56
C LYS A 3 6.13 -2.37 4.18
N PRO A 4 5.21 -3.31 4.49
CA PRO A 4 4.02 -3.01 5.27
C PRO A 4 4.37 -2.35 6.61
N VAL A 5 3.52 -1.46 7.09
CA VAL A 5 3.65 -0.85 8.43
C VAL A 5 3.37 -1.91 9.47
N ALA A 6 4.27 -2.10 10.44
CA ALA A 6 4.03 -3.06 11.51
C ALA A 6 3.11 -2.45 12.57
N ARG A 7 2.08 -3.19 12.99
CA ARG A 7 1.17 -2.78 14.09
C ARG A 7 1.90 -2.52 15.40
N ALA A 8 3.03 -3.18 15.63
CA ALA A 8 3.83 -2.97 16.83
C ALA A 8 4.49 -1.58 16.84
N ASP A 9 4.85 -1.05 15.66
CA ASP A 9 5.52 0.23 15.53
C ASP A 9 4.49 1.37 15.46
N VAL A 10 3.34 1.11 14.84
CA VAL A 10 2.25 2.07 14.64
C VAL A 10 0.89 1.40 14.91
N PRO A 11 0.41 1.42 16.17
CA PRO A 11 -0.76 0.64 16.58
C PRO A 11 -2.08 1.03 15.92
N ASP A 12 -2.29 2.33 15.67
CA ASP A 12 -3.52 2.92 15.12
C ASP A 12 -3.55 2.94 13.59
N TYR A 13 -2.44 2.59 12.91
CA TYR A 13 -2.32 2.70 11.46
C TYR A 13 -3.44 1.98 10.70
N TYR A 14 -3.81 0.78 11.14
CA TYR A 14 -4.85 -0.04 10.50
C TYR A 14 -6.27 0.33 10.92
N GLU A 15 -6.42 1.23 11.89
CA GLU A 15 -7.71 1.83 12.25
C GLU A 15 -8.00 3.04 11.35
N VAL A 16 -6.96 3.80 11.02
CA VAL A 16 -7.04 4.97 10.13
C VAL A 16 -7.02 4.58 8.66
N ILE A 17 -6.12 3.66 8.26
CA ILE A 17 -5.93 3.25 6.87
C ILE A 17 -6.68 1.95 6.58
N GLN A 18 -7.77 2.07 5.81
CA GLN A 18 -8.65 0.95 5.47
C GLN A 18 -8.03 -0.03 4.46
N THR A 19 -7.30 0.49 3.47
CA THR A 19 -6.67 -0.34 2.41
C THR A 19 -5.16 -0.10 2.38
N PRO A 20 -4.38 -0.78 3.25
CA PRO A 20 -2.94 -0.61 3.30
C PRO A 20 -2.27 -1.15 2.02
N MET A 21 -1.22 -0.46 1.56
CA MET A 21 -0.41 -0.87 0.40
C MET A 21 1.06 -0.49 0.60
N ASP A 22 1.96 -1.26 0.00
CA ASP A 22 3.41 -1.08 0.06
C ASP A 22 4.11 -1.67 -1.19
N LEU A 23 5.35 -1.23 -1.46
CA LEU A 23 6.09 -1.62 -2.66
C LEU A 23 6.48 -3.11 -2.68
N ALA A 24 6.71 -3.75 -1.53
CA ALA A 24 6.97 -5.19 -1.49
C ALA A 24 5.72 -5.99 -1.85
N THR A 25 4.53 -5.54 -1.43
CA THR A 25 3.25 -6.11 -1.82
C THR A 25 2.98 -5.93 -3.32
N MET A 26 3.19 -4.73 -3.86
CA MET A 26 3.12 -4.51 -5.31
C MET A 26 4.10 -5.41 -6.07
N GLY A 27 5.33 -5.55 -5.58
CA GLY A 27 6.34 -6.44 -6.16
C GLY A 27 5.91 -7.92 -6.20
N ARG A 28 5.19 -8.41 -5.18
CA ARG A 28 4.58 -9.75 -5.19
C ARG A 28 3.47 -9.84 -6.24
N LYS A 29 2.57 -8.84 -6.33
CA LYS A 29 1.49 -8.78 -7.33
C LYS A 29 2.03 -8.78 -8.76
N VAL A 30 3.14 -8.10 -9.03
CA VAL A 30 3.82 -8.16 -10.34
C VAL A 30 4.33 -9.57 -10.63
N LYS A 31 5.08 -10.19 -9.70
CA LYS A 31 5.62 -11.55 -9.88
C LYS A 31 4.53 -12.59 -10.09
N GLN A 32 3.39 -12.43 -9.41
CA GLN A 32 2.22 -13.30 -9.51
C GLN A 32 1.32 -12.98 -10.71
N LYS A 33 1.66 -11.97 -11.52
CA LYS A 33 0.82 -11.48 -12.64
C LYS A 33 -0.61 -11.14 -12.22
N THR A 34 -0.77 -10.62 -11.00
CA THR A 34 -2.08 -10.24 -10.45
C THR A 34 -2.65 -9.01 -11.14
N TYR A 35 -1.78 -8.08 -11.58
CA TYR A 35 -2.20 -6.90 -12.33
C TYR A 35 -2.60 -7.29 -13.75
N LYS A 36 -3.86 -7.08 -14.09
CA LYS A 36 -4.39 -7.33 -15.44
C LYS A 36 -4.18 -6.14 -16.38
N SER A 37 -3.85 -4.97 -15.82
CA SER A 37 -3.61 -3.76 -16.59
C SER A 37 -2.59 -2.84 -15.90
N LYS A 38 -1.99 -1.93 -16.68
CA LYS A 38 -1.14 -0.86 -16.14
C LYS A 38 -1.89 0.07 -15.19
N ARG A 39 -3.21 0.20 -15.37
CA ARG A 39 -4.07 1.01 -14.51
C ARG A 39 -4.11 0.45 -13.09
N GLU A 40 -4.33 -0.86 -12.92
CA GLU A 40 -4.35 -1.48 -11.59
C GLU A 40 -3.01 -1.33 -10.84
N PHE A 41 -1.88 -1.35 -11.55
CA PHE A 41 -0.58 -1.06 -10.96
C PHE A 41 -0.46 0.39 -10.50
N ARG A 42 -0.95 1.34 -11.32
CA ARG A 42 -0.98 2.76 -10.97
C ARG A 42 -1.89 3.02 -9.77
N ASP A 43 -3.07 2.40 -9.73
CA ASP A 43 -4.04 2.58 -8.65
C ASP A 43 -3.43 2.17 -7.30
N ASP A 44 -2.66 1.07 -7.24
CA ASP A 44 -1.92 0.68 -6.04
C ASP A 44 -0.79 1.67 -5.68
N LEU A 45 -0.14 2.27 -6.67
CA LEU A 45 0.91 3.27 -6.45
C LEU A 45 0.31 4.56 -5.86
N ASP A 46 -0.80 5.03 -6.44
CA ASP A 46 -1.53 6.21 -6.00
C ASP A 46 -2.13 5.96 -4.58
N LEU A 47 -2.52 4.72 -4.28
CA LEU A 47 -2.98 4.31 -2.94
C LEU A 47 -1.88 4.45 -1.87
N ILE A 48 -0.62 4.11 -2.18
CA ILE A 48 0.51 4.33 -1.24
C ILE A 48 0.61 5.81 -0.89
N TRP A 49 0.50 6.69 -1.90
CA TRP A 49 0.56 8.14 -1.70
C TRP A 49 -0.63 8.65 -0.89
N SER A 50 -1.85 8.22 -1.25
CA SER A 50 -3.08 8.61 -0.55
C SER A 50 -3.07 8.19 0.92
N ASN A 51 -2.64 6.97 1.22
CA ASN A 51 -2.50 6.49 2.60
C ASN A 51 -1.45 7.28 3.37
N CYS A 52 -0.33 7.62 2.73
CA CYS A 52 0.70 8.46 3.35
C CYS A 52 0.13 9.81 3.76
N TRP A 53 -0.58 10.47 2.84
CA TRP A 53 -1.18 11.77 3.10
C TRP A 53 -2.28 11.68 4.17
N THR A 54 -3.11 10.64 4.13
CA THR A 54 -4.21 10.46 5.09
C THR A 54 -3.69 10.26 6.51
N TYR A 55 -2.60 9.51 6.69
CA TYR A 55 -2.07 9.21 8.02
C TYR A 55 -1.10 10.27 8.56
N ASN A 56 -0.31 10.92 7.70
CA ASN A 56 0.78 11.82 8.12
C ASN A 56 0.49 13.31 7.88
N ALA A 57 -0.73 13.69 7.45
CA ALA A 57 -1.13 15.09 7.33
C ALA A 57 -1.29 15.79 8.69
#